data_AF-A0A3N5DRC2-F1
#
_entry.id   AF-A0A3N5DRC2-F1
#
_cell.length_a   1.000
_cell.length_b   1.000
_cell.length_c   1.000
_cell.angle_alpha   90.00
_cell.angle_beta   90.00
_cell.angle_gamma   90.00
#
_symmetry.space_group_name_H-M   'P 1'
#
loop_
_entity.id
_entity.type
_entity.pdbx_description
1 polymer ?
#
loop_
_entity_poly.entity_id
_entity_poly.type
_entity_poly.pdbx_seq_one_letter_code
_entity_poly.pdbx_strand_id
1 'polypeptide(L)'
;MKIRIVSLLASVAAGSVLASPAAAQHAGHSPAEPQQSAEAQADAKTKCEEEAERHRAMGHPVADGACEPAAQPEAAMDRSQMDHSTMDHGAMTAQDGHSGMTMPVDAARPQASPESHEGMDHGSMPQGKPAEGAMDHSQMNHGEMGQAEASSSMDHGQMDHSQMNHGETPSQDRQGMDHSAMQMGSDDDIPLLPPPPEAGSGPARAAVAIWGEEAMNEARRELVRETDGGMRFWFQGDRLEYRAREGKDGYLWDIQGYYGGDIDKFWFKSEGEGSFGEPIEGAEVQALWSRAIAPFFDFQAGVRQDLTGPERTHAVIGIQGIAPYQFEVDAAAFVSTKGDVTARFEGELDQRITQRLILQPRAEIALSAQDIPELGIGAGLDRIEAGLRLRYEFAREFAPYVGVSQEWRIGDSADFARAAGEDPSVTNYVVGVRFWF
;
A
#
# COMPACT_ATOMS: atom_id res chain seq x y z
N MET A 1 15.90 48.33 7.55
CA MET A 1 16.82 47.66 6.60
C MET A 1 16.09 46.43 6.09
N LYS A 2 15.51 46.48 4.89
CA LYS A 2 14.64 45.44 4.32
C LYS A 2 15.49 44.54 3.43
N ILE A 3 15.62 43.26 3.79
CA ILE A 3 16.27 42.26 2.94
C ILE A 3 15.14 41.40 2.35
N ARG A 4 14.93 41.56 1.04
CA ARG A 4 14.06 40.70 0.24
C ARG A 4 14.88 39.48 -0.16
N ILE A 5 14.47 38.29 0.27
CA ILE A 5 14.95 37.02 -0.30
C ILE A 5 13.86 36.52 -1.23
N VAL A 6 14.23 36.40 -2.49
CA VAL A 6 13.43 35.86 -3.59
C VAL A 6 13.55 34.35 -3.53
N SER A 7 12.45 33.64 -3.26
CA SER A 7 12.35 32.20 -3.45
C SER A 7 11.75 31.90 -4.81
N LEU A 8 12.47 31.10 -5.59
CA LEU A 8 12.08 30.55 -6.88
C LEU A 8 12.11 29.02 -6.75
N LEU A 9 11.21 28.33 -7.48
CA LEU A 9 11.11 26.88 -7.74
C LEU A 9 10.32 26.06 -6.70
N ALA A 10 9.46 25.10 -7.05
CA ALA A 10 9.11 24.51 -8.35
C ALA A 10 7.67 23.96 -8.32
N SER A 11 6.95 24.17 -9.41
CA SER A 11 5.66 23.56 -9.73
C SER A 11 5.90 22.18 -10.37
N VAL A 12 5.40 21.11 -9.74
CA VAL A 12 5.35 19.77 -10.32
C VAL A 12 4.03 19.63 -11.08
N ALA A 13 4.13 19.59 -12.41
CA ALA A 13 3.02 19.34 -13.31
C ALA A 13 2.76 17.82 -13.44
N ALA A 14 1.49 17.45 -13.29
CA ALA A 14 0.98 16.10 -13.52
C ALA A 14 1.10 15.71 -14.99
N GLY A 15 1.86 14.65 -15.28
CA GLY A 15 1.93 14.01 -16.59
C GLY A 15 0.94 12.84 -16.65
N SER A 16 -0.16 13.04 -17.36
CA SER A 16 -1.11 12.01 -17.77
C SER A 16 -0.52 11.15 -18.89
N VAL A 17 -0.26 9.87 -18.63
CA VAL A 17 0.17 8.90 -19.64
C VAL A 17 -1.07 8.23 -20.23
N LEU A 18 -1.30 8.48 -21.51
CA LEU A 18 -2.29 7.82 -22.36
C LEU A 18 -1.88 6.37 -22.61
N ALA A 19 -2.68 5.41 -22.14
CA ALA A 19 -2.59 4.02 -22.56
C ALA A 19 -3.13 3.89 -24.00
N SER A 20 -2.30 3.43 -24.93
CA SER A 20 -2.75 2.95 -26.25
C SER A 20 -3.08 1.46 -26.15
N PRO A 21 -4.25 0.99 -26.61
CA PRO A 21 -4.53 -0.44 -26.67
C PRO A 21 -3.82 -1.06 -27.88
N ALA A 22 -3.05 -2.12 -27.63
CA ALA A 22 -2.52 -2.98 -28.67
C ALA A 22 -3.68 -3.76 -29.32
N ALA A 23 -3.88 -3.57 -30.61
CA ALA A 23 -4.80 -4.35 -31.42
C ALA A 23 -4.21 -5.76 -31.65
N ALA A 24 -4.81 -6.77 -31.03
CA ALA A 24 -4.60 -8.16 -31.40
C ALA A 24 -5.46 -8.50 -32.63
N GLN A 25 -4.82 -8.96 -33.68
CA GLN A 25 -5.45 -9.38 -34.93
C GLN A 25 -6.21 -10.69 -34.71
N HIS A 26 -7.52 -10.68 -34.99
CA HIS A 26 -8.34 -11.87 -35.11
C HIS A 26 -7.88 -12.70 -36.33
N ALA A 27 -7.22 -13.83 -36.08
CA ALA A 27 -7.11 -14.91 -37.05
C ALA A 27 -8.35 -15.80 -36.95
N GLY A 28 -9.02 -16.03 -38.08
CA GLY A 28 -10.31 -16.71 -38.16
C GLY A 28 -10.24 -18.17 -37.71
N HIS A 29 -11.28 -18.59 -36.98
CA HIS A 29 -11.57 -20.00 -36.73
C HIS A 29 -12.24 -20.60 -37.98
N SER A 30 -11.56 -21.55 -38.62
CA SER A 30 -12.23 -22.57 -39.44
C SER A 30 -12.72 -23.71 -38.51
N PRO A 31 -13.90 -24.29 -38.74
CA PRO A 31 -14.36 -25.44 -37.99
C PRO A 31 -13.65 -26.69 -38.53
N ALA A 32 -12.64 -27.17 -37.80
CA ALA A 32 -12.11 -28.51 -37.97
C ALA A 32 -12.85 -29.47 -37.04
N GLU A 33 -12.98 -30.71 -37.50
CA GLU A 33 -13.92 -31.76 -37.11
C GLU A 33 -13.89 -32.21 -35.64
N PRO A 34 -14.99 -32.81 -35.13
CA PRO A 34 -15.13 -33.35 -33.76
C PRO A 34 -14.25 -34.57 -33.43
N GLN A 35 -13.32 -34.98 -34.31
CA GLN A 35 -12.46 -36.16 -34.09
C GLN A 35 -11.18 -35.83 -33.30
N GLN A 36 -10.59 -34.63 -33.46
CA GLN A 36 -9.34 -34.27 -32.76
C GLN A 36 -9.52 -34.07 -31.24
N SER A 37 -10.70 -33.69 -30.78
CA SER A 37 -11.00 -33.53 -29.35
C SER A 37 -11.16 -34.86 -28.62
N ALA A 38 -11.64 -35.91 -29.30
CA ALA A 38 -11.83 -37.23 -28.71
C ALA A 38 -10.48 -37.97 -28.54
N GLU A 39 -9.56 -37.84 -29.51
CA GLU A 39 -8.22 -38.43 -29.42
C GLU A 39 -7.37 -37.77 -28.32
N ALA A 40 -7.40 -36.43 -28.21
CA ALA A 40 -6.68 -35.72 -27.15
C ALA A 40 -7.23 -36.00 -25.74
N GLN A 41 -8.55 -36.20 -25.60
CA GLN A 41 -9.18 -36.60 -24.34
C GLN A 41 -8.86 -38.06 -23.97
N ALA A 42 -8.76 -38.94 -24.96
CA ALA A 42 -8.34 -40.33 -24.75
C ALA A 42 -6.89 -40.39 -24.26
N ASP A 43 -5.96 -39.65 -24.89
CA ASP A 43 -4.55 -39.60 -24.49
C ASP A 43 -4.36 -39.03 -23.07
N ALA A 44 -5.12 -38.01 -22.69
CA ALA A 44 -5.08 -37.43 -21.35
C ALA A 44 -5.62 -38.39 -20.28
N LYS A 45 -6.68 -39.14 -20.60
CA LYS A 45 -7.24 -40.18 -19.72
C LYS A 45 -6.25 -41.31 -19.49
N THR A 46 -5.58 -41.78 -20.56
CA THR A 46 -4.58 -42.85 -20.47
C THR A 46 -3.39 -42.45 -19.60
N LYS A 47 -2.90 -41.21 -19.72
CA LYS A 47 -1.81 -40.70 -18.85
C LYS A 47 -2.22 -40.56 -17.39
N CYS A 48 -3.46 -40.13 -17.12
CA CYS A 48 -3.98 -40.07 -15.75
C CYS A 48 -4.04 -41.47 -15.12
N GLU A 49 -4.47 -42.48 -15.87
CA GLU A 49 -4.55 -43.87 -15.40
C GLU A 49 -3.16 -44.45 -15.09
N GLU A 50 -2.15 -44.19 -15.94
CA GLU A 50 -0.74 -44.58 -15.69
C GLU A 50 -0.16 -43.90 -14.44
N GLU A 51 -0.44 -42.61 -14.24
CA GLU A 51 -0.02 -41.86 -13.05
C GLU A 51 -0.68 -42.42 -11.78
N ALA A 52 -1.99 -42.69 -11.84
CA ALA A 52 -2.76 -43.27 -10.74
C ALA A 52 -2.24 -44.66 -10.34
N GLU A 53 -1.89 -45.51 -11.30
CA GLU A 53 -1.25 -46.81 -11.02
C GLU A 53 0.12 -46.65 -10.36
N ARG A 54 0.94 -45.69 -10.81
CA ARG A 54 2.23 -45.40 -10.19
C ARG A 54 2.08 -45.01 -8.72
N HIS A 55 1.08 -44.20 -8.39
CA HIS A 55 0.80 -43.80 -7.01
C HIS A 55 0.28 -44.96 -6.14
N ARG A 56 -0.57 -45.83 -6.70
CA ARG A 56 -1.00 -47.07 -6.00
C ARG A 56 0.18 -48.01 -5.75
N ALA A 57 1.10 -48.14 -6.72
CA ALA A 57 2.31 -48.96 -6.58
C ALA A 57 3.27 -48.43 -5.49
N MET A 58 3.25 -47.11 -5.22
CA MET A 58 3.99 -46.48 -4.13
C MET A 58 3.25 -46.52 -2.78
N GLY A 59 2.08 -47.18 -2.71
CA GLY A 59 1.29 -47.35 -1.48
C GLY A 59 0.40 -46.15 -1.13
N HIS A 60 0.20 -45.20 -2.05
CA HIS A 60 -0.72 -44.09 -1.85
C HIS A 60 -2.15 -44.50 -2.23
N PRO A 61 -3.16 -44.17 -1.40
CA PRO A 61 -4.55 -44.39 -1.76
C PRO A 61 -4.96 -43.44 -2.89
N VAL A 62 -5.56 -43.98 -3.95
CA VAL A 62 -6.14 -43.21 -5.06
C VAL A 62 -7.61 -43.61 -5.19
N ALA A 63 -8.52 -42.64 -5.18
CA ALA A 63 -9.97 -42.88 -5.25
C ALA A 63 -10.37 -43.55 -6.58
N ASP A 64 -11.37 -44.43 -6.51
CA ASP A 64 -11.96 -45.03 -7.71
C ASP A 64 -12.68 -43.96 -8.53
N GLY A 65 -12.40 -43.89 -9.84
CA GLY A 65 -12.96 -42.87 -10.74
C GLY A 65 -12.18 -41.55 -10.82
N ALA A 66 -11.01 -41.43 -10.18
CA ALA A 66 -10.20 -40.20 -10.18
C ALA A 66 -9.80 -39.67 -11.58
N CYS A 67 -9.83 -40.52 -12.60
CA CYS A 67 -9.48 -40.19 -13.99
C CYS A 67 -10.68 -40.16 -14.94
N GLU A 68 -11.92 -40.28 -14.43
CA GLU A 68 -13.11 -40.12 -15.27
C GLU A 68 -13.33 -38.64 -15.62
N PRO A 69 -13.63 -38.30 -16.88
CA PRO A 69 -13.97 -36.94 -17.23
C PRO A 69 -15.27 -36.54 -16.52
N ALA A 70 -15.21 -35.47 -15.73
CA ALA A 70 -16.40 -34.91 -15.11
C ALA A 70 -17.45 -34.60 -16.19
N ALA A 71 -18.67 -35.11 -16.03
CA ALA A 71 -19.78 -34.76 -16.89
C ALA A 71 -19.93 -33.24 -16.89
N GLN A 72 -19.82 -32.61 -18.06
CA GLN A 72 -20.04 -31.18 -18.20
C GLN A 72 -21.47 -30.87 -17.74
N PRO A 73 -21.69 -29.88 -16.86
CA PRO A 73 -23.03 -29.34 -16.68
C PRO A 73 -23.51 -28.79 -18.02
N GLU A 74 -24.77 -29.09 -18.35
CA GLU A 74 -25.39 -28.69 -19.62
C GLU A 74 -25.10 -27.23 -19.94
N ALA A 75 -24.74 -26.98 -21.21
CA ALA A 75 -24.35 -25.68 -21.73
C ALA A 75 -25.32 -24.58 -21.28
N ALA A 76 -24.76 -23.52 -20.69
CA ALA A 76 -25.47 -22.28 -20.44
C ALA A 76 -26.14 -21.80 -21.73
N MET A 77 -27.45 -21.52 -21.65
CA MET A 77 -28.22 -20.92 -22.73
C MET A 77 -27.53 -19.64 -23.23
N ASP A 78 -27.23 -19.61 -24.52
CA ASP A 78 -26.75 -18.44 -25.24
C ASP A 78 -27.76 -17.30 -25.13
N ARG A 79 -27.37 -16.21 -24.45
CA ARG A 79 -28.20 -15.01 -24.23
C ARG A 79 -27.94 -13.90 -25.25
N SER A 80 -27.34 -14.20 -26.40
CA SER A 80 -27.05 -13.20 -27.42
C SER A 80 -28.25 -12.77 -28.28
N GLN A 81 -29.49 -13.22 -27.98
CA GLN A 81 -30.70 -12.79 -28.68
C GLN A 81 -31.86 -12.38 -27.76
N MET A 82 -31.61 -11.49 -26.79
CA MET A 82 -32.70 -10.72 -26.17
C MET A 82 -32.89 -9.40 -26.91
N ASP A 83 -33.95 -9.32 -27.70
CA ASP A 83 -34.50 -8.09 -28.24
C ASP A 83 -35.16 -7.29 -27.10
N HIS A 84 -34.67 -6.07 -26.85
CA HIS A 84 -35.19 -5.19 -25.80
C HIS A 84 -36.26 -4.21 -26.30
N SER A 85 -36.86 -4.45 -27.47
CA SER A 85 -37.78 -3.49 -28.08
C SER A 85 -39.27 -3.73 -27.80
N THR A 86 -39.64 -4.48 -26.76
CA THR A 86 -41.04 -4.50 -26.26
C THR A 86 -41.14 -4.94 -24.80
N MET A 87 -41.02 -4.01 -23.84
CA MET A 87 -41.72 -4.16 -22.55
C MET A 87 -42.43 -2.87 -22.16
N ASP A 88 -43.75 -3.01 -22.24
CA ASP A 88 -44.83 -2.11 -21.87
C ASP A 88 -44.92 -1.97 -20.35
N HIS A 89 -45.11 -0.74 -19.88
CA HIS A 89 -45.32 -0.43 -18.47
C HIS A 89 -46.82 -0.40 -18.17
N GLY A 90 -47.35 -1.47 -17.58
CA GLY A 90 -48.64 -1.39 -16.90
C GLY A 90 -49.32 -2.73 -16.63
N ALA A 91 -49.41 -3.11 -15.36
CA ALA A 91 -50.68 -3.50 -14.68
C ALA A 91 -50.39 -4.10 -13.29
N MET A 92 -51.09 -3.54 -12.29
CA MET A 92 -51.03 -3.88 -10.88
C MET A 92 -51.91 -5.09 -10.52
N THR A 93 -51.65 -5.74 -9.38
CA THR A 93 -52.69 -6.05 -8.36
C THR A 93 -52.04 -6.20 -6.98
N ALA A 94 -52.79 -5.76 -5.96
CA ALA A 94 -52.37 -5.47 -4.60
C ALA A 94 -52.59 -6.63 -3.61
N GLN A 95 -51.84 -6.64 -2.51
CA GLN A 95 -52.36 -7.11 -1.21
C GLN A 95 -51.65 -6.41 -0.03
N ASP A 96 -52.46 -6.12 0.98
CA ASP A 96 -52.35 -5.05 1.98
C ASP A 96 -51.34 -5.24 3.13
N GLY A 97 -50.92 -4.12 3.74
CA GLY A 97 -50.26 -4.06 5.05
C GLY A 97 -49.91 -2.62 5.47
N HIS A 98 -50.77 -2.01 6.29
CA HIS A 98 -50.82 -0.59 6.66
C HIS A 98 -49.66 -0.02 7.51
N SER A 99 -49.37 1.28 7.27
CA SER A 99 -49.11 2.41 8.20
C SER A 99 -48.00 3.30 7.62
N GLY A 100 -48.12 4.60 7.37
CA GLY A 100 -49.11 5.61 7.69
C GLY A 100 -48.37 6.86 8.16
N MET A 101 -48.06 7.81 7.26
CA MET A 101 -48.10 9.27 7.47
C MET A 101 -47.56 10.03 6.26
N THR A 102 -48.45 10.82 5.67
CA THR A 102 -48.21 11.84 4.63
C THR A 102 -47.87 13.19 5.25
N MET A 103 -47.05 14.01 4.56
CA MET A 103 -47.19 15.48 4.45
C MET A 103 -46.10 16.07 3.49
N PRO A 104 -46.24 17.30 2.94
CA PRO A 104 -46.33 17.55 1.50
C PRO A 104 -45.13 18.29 0.87
N VAL A 105 -45.10 18.29 -0.48
CA VAL A 105 -44.15 19.04 -1.33
C VAL A 105 -44.87 20.23 -1.96
N ASP A 106 -44.24 21.40 -1.92
CA ASP A 106 -44.68 22.57 -2.69
C ASP A 106 -43.51 23.26 -3.40
N ALA A 107 -43.86 23.84 -4.55
CA ALA A 107 -43.19 24.93 -5.29
C ALA A 107 -41.99 24.67 -6.23
N ALA A 108 -42.35 24.63 -7.53
CA ALA A 108 -42.01 25.64 -8.56
C ALA A 108 -40.55 25.81 -9.08
N ARG A 109 -40.44 25.57 -10.39
CA ARG A 109 -39.44 26.00 -11.39
C ARG A 109 -39.62 27.50 -11.76
N PRO A 110 -38.66 28.23 -12.40
CA PRO A 110 -38.28 27.99 -13.82
C PRO A 110 -36.84 28.41 -14.28
N GLN A 111 -36.62 28.18 -15.58
CA GLN A 111 -35.39 28.22 -16.39
C GLN A 111 -34.94 29.61 -16.88
N ALA A 112 -33.67 29.75 -17.32
CA ALA A 112 -33.24 30.61 -18.44
C ALA A 112 -31.88 30.14 -19.03
N SER A 113 -31.66 30.42 -20.32
CA SER A 113 -30.69 29.82 -21.26
C SER A 113 -29.47 30.75 -21.57
N PRO A 114 -28.63 30.55 -22.62
CA PRO A 114 -27.16 30.67 -22.52
C PRO A 114 -26.55 31.90 -23.24
N GLU A 115 -25.28 32.21 -22.96
CA GLU A 115 -24.48 33.15 -23.76
C GLU A 115 -23.13 32.56 -24.21
N SER A 116 -22.79 32.92 -25.45
CA SER A 116 -21.68 32.52 -26.30
C SER A 116 -20.49 33.47 -26.20
N HIS A 117 -19.26 32.99 -26.41
CA HIS A 117 -18.19 33.79 -27.04
C HIS A 117 -17.23 32.90 -27.84
N GLU A 118 -17.22 33.10 -29.16
CA GLU A 118 -16.13 32.71 -30.07
C GLU A 118 -15.05 33.80 -30.11
N GLY A 119 -13.81 33.37 -30.36
CA GLY A 119 -12.79 34.15 -31.04
C GLY A 119 -11.51 34.41 -30.24
N MET A 120 -10.39 33.78 -30.63
CA MET A 120 -9.27 34.46 -31.30
C MET A 120 -8.08 33.52 -31.57
N ASP A 121 -7.49 33.79 -32.74
CA ASP A 121 -6.45 33.14 -33.52
C ASP A 121 -5.03 33.44 -33.02
N HIS A 122 -4.12 32.47 -33.13
CA HIS A 122 -2.67 32.66 -32.93
C HIS A 122 -1.84 32.00 -34.02
N GLY A 123 -1.97 32.48 -35.25
CA GLY A 123 -0.93 32.37 -36.27
C GLY A 123 0.14 33.46 -36.13
N SER A 124 1.40 33.07 -35.90
CA SER A 124 2.61 33.47 -36.67
C SER A 124 3.88 33.81 -35.85
N MET A 125 4.99 33.21 -36.34
CA MET A 125 6.43 33.61 -36.30
C MET A 125 7.34 33.02 -35.19
N PRO A 126 8.67 32.90 -35.41
CA PRO A 126 9.37 32.23 -36.53
C PRO A 126 10.53 31.32 -36.04
N GLN A 127 11.10 30.53 -36.97
CA GLN A 127 12.27 29.66 -36.78
C GLN A 127 13.57 30.42 -36.44
N GLY A 128 14.32 29.89 -35.46
CA GLY A 128 15.73 30.18 -35.23
C GLY A 128 16.46 28.92 -34.71
N LYS A 129 17.47 28.46 -35.45
CA LYS A 129 18.33 27.29 -35.14
C LYS A 129 19.23 27.56 -33.92
N PRO A 130 19.69 26.51 -33.20
CA PRO A 130 20.98 26.55 -32.51
C PRO A 130 21.98 25.55 -33.09
N ALA A 131 23.24 25.97 -33.03
CA ALA A 131 24.43 25.29 -33.50
C ALA A 131 25.01 24.33 -32.44
N GLU A 132 25.82 23.39 -32.94
CA GLU A 132 26.59 22.38 -32.21
C GLU A 132 27.66 23.00 -31.30
N GLY A 133 27.96 22.30 -30.19
CA GLY A 133 29.11 22.55 -29.34
C GLY A 133 29.38 21.37 -28.42
N ALA A 134 30.36 20.55 -28.77
CA ALA A 134 30.90 19.46 -27.96
C ALA A 134 31.73 20.01 -26.78
N MET A 135 31.70 19.34 -25.62
CA MET A 135 32.61 19.61 -24.50
C MET A 135 33.42 18.37 -24.12
N ASP A 136 34.72 18.62 -23.99
CA ASP A 136 35.86 17.71 -23.76
C ASP A 136 36.14 17.60 -22.24
N HIS A 137 36.45 16.40 -21.76
CA HIS A 137 36.69 16.07 -20.34
C HIS A 137 38.16 15.83 -19.99
N SER A 138 39.10 16.38 -20.76
CA SER A 138 40.49 16.40 -20.35
C SER A 138 40.77 17.65 -19.52
N GLN A 139 40.85 17.49 -18.18
CA GLN A 139 41.68 18.25 -17.21
C GLN A 139 41.04 18.23 -15.81
N MET A 140 41.27 17.16 -15.04
CA MET A 140 41.50 17.30 -13.59
C MET A 140 42.57 16.29 -13.15
N ASN A 141 43.74 16.83 -12.82
CA ASN A 141 44.94 16.18 -12.32
C ASN A 141 44.95 16.33 -10.79
N HIS A 142 45.13 15.23 -10.05
CA HIS A 142 45.36 15.26 -8.61
C HIS A 142 46.79 14.82 -8.30
N GLY A 143 47.68 15.81 -8.21
CA GLY A 143 49.02 15.65 -7.64
C GLY A 143 49.02 15.97 -6.14
N GLU A 144 49.28 14.93 -5.35
CA GLU A 144 50.24 14.84 -4.24
C GLU A 144 50.43 16.03 -3.26
N MET A 145 50.26 15.76 -1.95
CA MET A 145 51.11 16.28 -0.87
C MET A 145 51.12 15.28 0.31
N GLY A 146 52.31 15.12 0.90
CA GLY A 146 52.74 13.96 1.68
C GLY A 146 52.47 13.95 3.20
N GLN A 147 52.40 12.70 3.69
CA GLN A 147 52.82 12.05 4.94
C GLN A 147 53.14 12.84 6.23
N ALA A 148 52.57 12.35 7.34
CA ALA A 148 53.24 11.71 8.51
C ALA A 148 52.16 11.17 9.50
N GLU A 149 51.87 9.87 9.54
CA GLU A 149 52.40 8.82 10.46
C GLU A 149 51.72 8.77 11.86
N ALA A 150 50.90 7.72 12.12
CA ALA A 150 51.14 6.69 13.15
C ALA A 150 49.95 5.71 13.39
N SER A 151 50.21 4.41 13.11
CA SER A 151 49.71 3.14 13.72
C SER A 151 48.19 2.83 13.80
N SER A 152 47.67 1.63 13.53
CA SER A 152 48.23 0.29 13.29
C SER A 152 47.17 -0.63 12.66
N SER A 153 47.50 -1.33 11.57
CA SER A 153 46.70 -2.40 10.95
C SER A 153 47.36 -3.76 11.19
N MET A 154 46.58 -4.73 11.69
CA MET A 154 47.01 -6.12 11.90
C MET A 154 46.99 -6.90 10.57
N ASP A 155 48.09 -7.58 10.30
CA ASP A 155 48.36 -8.49 9.18
C ASP A 155 48.04 -9.93 9.61
N HIS A 156 47.32 -10.68 8.77
CA HIS A 156 46.92 -12.08 9.01
C HIS A 156 47.65 -13.07 8.09
N GLY A 157 48.86 -12.75 7.65
CA GLY A 157 49.69 -13.66 6.85
C GLY A 157 50.74 -14.43 7.64
N GLN A 158 50.35 -15.35 8.54
CA GLN A 158 51.11 -16.58 8.91
C GLN A 158 50.51 -17.25 10.17
N MET A 159 49.76 -18.34 9.98
CA MET A 159 49.60 -19.37 11.01
C MET A 159 49.78 -20.77 10.39
N ASP A 160 50.82 -21.44 10.88
CA ASP A 160 51.17 -22.84 10.62
C ASP A 160 50.32 -23.75 11.52
N HIS A 161 49.55 -24.66 10.93
CA HIS A 161 48.69 -25.61 11.64
C HIS A 161 49.22 -27.04 11.63
N SER A 162 50.53 -27.25 11.51
CA SER A 162 51.16 -28.59 11.39
C SER A 162 51.15 -29.48 12.64
N GLN A 163 50.40 -29.16 13.69
CA GLN A 163 50.41 -29.93 14.95
C GLN A 163 49.03 -30.02 15.61
N MET A 164 48.09 -30.77 15.02
CA MET A 164 47.04 -31.44 15.81
C MET A 164 46.77 -32.85 15.28
N ASN A 165 47.31 -33.82 16.02
CA ASN A 165 47.14 -35.25 15.89
C ASN A 165 45.79 -35.67 16.52
N HIS A 166 44.92 -36.33 15.75
CA HIS A 166 43.76 -37.04 16.28
C HIS A 166 43.73 -38.49 15.76
N GLY A 167 44.22 -39.39 16.61
CA GLY A 167 43.62 -40.67 17.01
C GLY A 167 43.01 -41.59 15.94
N GLU A 168 43.69 -42.73 15.72
CA GLU A 168 43.23 -43.92 15.00
C GLU A 168 41.89 -44.50 15.46
N THR A 169 41.02 -44.84 14.49
CA THR A 169 40.28 -46.12 14.45
C THR A 169 40.00 -46.48 12.98
N PRO A 170 39.99 -47.78 12.60
CA PRO A 170 40.25 -48.19 11.22
C PRO A 170 38.95 -48.31 10.40
N SER A 171 38.83 -47.55 9.32
CA SER A 171 37.84 -47.79 8.27
C SER A 171 38.53 -48.27 6.99
N GLN A 172 38.06 -49.42 6.53
CA GLN A 172 38.50 -50.18 5.37
C GLN A 172 38.63 -49.37 4.08
N ASP A 173 39.61 -49.79 3.27
CA ASP A 173 39.93 -49.37 1.91
C ASP A 173 38.70 -48.98 1.06
N ARG A 174 38.65 -47.70 0.67
CA ARG A 174 38.03 -47.30 -0.60
C ARG A 174 38.94 -46.30 -1.30
N GLN A 175 39.31 -46.66 -2.52
CA GLN A 175 40.15 -45.92 -3.44
C GLN A 175 39.68 -44.46 -3.54
N GLY A 176 40.64 -43.53 -3.38
CA GLY A 176 40.39 -42.09 -3.42
C GLY A 176 39.75 -41.66 -4.73
N MET A 177 38.52 -41.15 -4.63
CA MET A 177 37.94 -40.29 -5.65
C MET A 177 38.55 -38.90 -5.44
N ASP A 178 39.29 -38.44 -6.44
CA ASP A 178 39.83 -37.09 -6.49
C ASP A 178 38.67 -36.09 -6.58
N HIS A 179 38.39 -35.40 -5.48
CA HIS A 179 37.34 -34.38 -5.38
C HIS A 179 37.77 -33.02 -5.97
N SER A 180 38.97 -32.90 -6.53
CA SER A 180 39.49 -31.66 -7.12
C SER A 180 38.85 -31.31 -8.47
N ALA A 181 38.06 -32.22 -9.06
CA ALA A 181 37.32 -32.01 -10.30
C ALA A 181 35.88 -31.48 -10.10
N MET A 182 35.44 -31.25 -8.85
CA MET A 182 34.13 -30.67 -8.52
C MET A 182 34.23 -29.17 -8.19
N GLN A 183 35.14 -28.46 -8.86
CA GLN A 183 35.08 -27.00 -8.94
C GLN A 183 33.85 -26.65 -9.78
N MET A 184 32.68 -26.57 -9.14
CA MET A 184 31.51 -25.90 -9.70
C MET A 184 31.97 -24.48 -10.03
N GLY A 185 32.13 -24.21 -11.33
CA GLY A 185 32.35 -22.86 -11.82
C GLY A 185 31.22 -21.99 -11.29
N SER A 186 31.57 -20.83 -10.75
CA SER A 186 30.64 -19.83 -10.24
C SER A 186 29.86 -19.11 -11.37
N ASP A 187 29.57 -19.80 -12.47
CA ASP A 187 28.93 -19.30 -13.70
C ASP A 187 27.87 -20.29 -14.25
N ASP A 188 27.45 -21.30 -13.48
CA ASP A 188 26.23 -22.04 -13.81
C ASP A 188 25.02 -21.22 -13.34
N ASP A 189 24.66 -20.21 -14.13
CA ASP A 189 23.30 -19.65 -14.12
C ASP A 189 22.34 -20.84 -14.20
N ILE A 190 21.58 -21.09 -13.12
CA ILE A 190 20.45 -22.03 -13.18
C ILE A 190 19.61 -21.55 -14.38
N PRO A 191 19.46 -22.34 -15.45
CA PRO A 191 18.71 -21.89 -16.60
C PRO A 191 17.31 -21.55 -16.12
N LEU A 192 16.97 -20.26 -16.13
CA LEU A 192 15.61 -19.78 -15.90
C LEU A 192 14.80 -20.19 -17.15
N LEU A 193 14.50 -21.48 -17.23
CA LEU A 193 13.60 -22.04 -18.22
C LEU A 193 12.28 -21.28 -18.08
N PRO A 194 11.63 -20.91 -19.21
CA PRO A 194 10.29 -20.37 -19.13
C PRO A 194 9.43 -21.35 -18.32
N PRO A 195 8.50 -20.84 -17.48
CA PRO A 195 7.58 -21.72 -16.81
C PRO A 195 6.93 -22.63 -17.86
N PRO A 196 6.68 -23.93 -17.56
CA PRO A 196 6.05 -24.84 -18.50
C PRO A 196 4.81 -24.19 -19.13
N PRO A 197 4.47 -24.47 -20.40
CA PRO A 197 3.27 -23.92 -21.04
C PRO A 197 1.99 -24.13 -20.21
N GLU A 198 1.99 -25.16 -19.36
CA GLU A 198 0.90 -25.54 -18.47
C GLU A 198 0.94 -24.81 -17.12
N ALA A 199 1.98 -24.04 -16.81
CA ALA A 199 2.08 -23.28 -15.57
C ALA A 199 0.99 -22.20 -15.51
N GLY A 200 0.17 -22.26 -14.46
CA GLY A 200 -1.02 -21.41 -14.35
C GLY A 200 -2.24 -21.93 -15.13
N SER A 201 -2.09 -23.02 -15.88
CA SER A 201 -3.20 -23.79 -16.43
C SER A 201 -3.58 -24.93 -15.46
N GLY A 202 -4.88 -25.26 -15.40
CA GLY A 202 -5.41 -26.29 -14.52
C GLY A 202 -6.36 -25.74 -13.45
N PRO A 203 -7.05 -26.62 -12.70
CA PRO A 203 -8.01 -26.22 -11.70
C PRO A 203 -7.31 -25.46 -10.57
N ALA A 204 -7.91 -24.35 -10.11
CA ALA A 204 -7.38 -23.50 -9.03
C ALA A 204 -7.06 -24.26 -7.72
N ARG A 205 -7.59 -25.47 -7.57
CA ARG A 205 -7.42 -26.36 -6.42
C ARG A 205 -7.05 -27.79 -6.87
N ALA A 206 -6.03 -27.94 -7.72
CA ALA A 206 -5.61 -29.24 -8.26
C ALA A 206 -5.38 -30.34 -7.22
N ALA A 207 -4.90 -29.98 -6.03
CA ALA A 207 -4.69 -30.92 -4.92
C ALA A 207 -6.00 -31.59 -4.43
N VAL A 208 -7.17 -30.97 -4.64
CA VAL A 208 -8.48 -31.55 -4.28
C VAL A 208 -8.77 -32.82 -5.08
N ALA A 209 -8.33 -32.90 -6.34
CA ALA A 209 -8.53 -34.09 -7.16
C ALA A 209 -7.71 -35.30 -6.70
N ILE A 210 -6.60 -35.07 -5.99
CA ILE A 210 -5.69 -36.11 -5.50
C ILE A 210 -6.06 -36.53 -4.07
N TRP A 211 -6.29 -35.54 -3.20
CA TRP A 211 -6.43 -35.76 -1.75
C TRP A 211 -7.87 -35.68 -1.24
N GLY A 212 -8.82 -35.27 -2.08
CA GLY A 212 -10.21 -35.05 -1.71
C GLY A 212 -10.46 -33.70 -1.04
N GLU A 213 -11.70 -33.24 -1.11
CA GLU A 213 -12.08 -31.90 -0.63
C GLU A 213 -12.01 -31.78 0.90
N GLU A 214 -12.41 -32.82 1.63
CA GLU A 214 -12.44 -32.81 3.10
C GLU A 214 -11.02 -32.65 3.70
N ALA A 215 -10.08 -33.50 3.27
CA ALA A 215 -8.70 -33.44 3.74
C ALA A 215 -8.01 -32.11 3.35
N MET A 216 -8.24 -31.63 2.13
CA MET A 216 -7.68 -30.34 1.69
C MET A 216 -8.31 -29.14 2.42
N ASN A 217 -9.58 -29.22 2.82
CA ASN A 217 -10.25 -28.17 3.60
C ASN A 217 -9.83 -28.21 5.07
N GLU A 218 -9.54 -29.38 5.64
CA GLU A 218 -8.92 -29.51 6.97
C GLU A 218 -7.51 -28.90 6.97
N ALA A 219 -6.64 -29.33 6.05
CA ALA A 219 -5.28 -28.80 5.92
C ALA A 219 -5.27 -27.27 5.72
N ARG A 220 -6.21 -26.72 4.95
CA ARG A 220 -6.34 -25.25 4.77
C ARG A 220 -6.76 -24.55 6.05
N ARG A 221 -7.70 -25.11 6.82
CA ARG A 221 -8.10 -24.54 8.12
C ARG A 221 -6.98 -24.60 9.14
N GLU A 222 -6.17 -25.66 9.10
CA GLU A 222 -4.97 -25.78 9.93
C GLU A 222 -3.92 -24.74 9.55
N LEU A 223 -3.59 -24.62 8.26
CA LEU A 223 -2.68 -23.58 7.77
C LEU A 223 -3.14 -22.19 8.21
N VAL A 224 -4.42 -21.84 7.98
CA VAL A 224 -4.96 -20.54 8.41
C VAL A 224 -4.81 -20.35 9.92
N ARG A 225 -4.95 -21.38 10.76
CA ARG A 225 -4.74 -21.23 12.22
C ARG A 225 -3.27 -21.02 12.57
N GLU A 226 -2.35 -21.69 11.87
CA GLU A 226 -0.91 -21.64 12.17
C GLU A 226 -0.21 -20.41 11.62
N THR A 227 -0.51 -19.98 10.39
CA THR A 227 0.10 -18.79 9.78
C THR A 227 -0.69 -17.52 10.05
N ASP A 228 -2.01 -17.58 9.91
CA ASP A 228 -2.82 -16.36 9.69
C ASP A 228 -3.94 -16.11 10.73
N GLY A 229 -4.08 -17.01 11.71
CA GLY A 229 -5.23 -17.10 12.61
C GLY A 229 -4.88 -16.84 14.08
N GLY A 230 -3.59 -16.64 14.37
CA GLY A 230 -3.12 -16.24 15.70
C GLY A 230 -3.53 -14.81 16.01
N MET A 231 -4.07 -14.60 17.21
CA MET A 231 -4.28 -13.24 17.72
C MET A 231 -2.91 -12.62 18.01
N ARG A 232 -2.63 -11.46 17.39
CA ARG A 232 -1.42 -10.67 17.63
C ARG A 232 -1.80 -9.38 18.32
N PHE A 233 -0.94 -8.96 19.23
CA PHE A 233 -0.94 -7.61 19.77
C PHE A 233 0.27 -6.90 19.20
N TRP A 234 0.06 -5.69 18.70
CA TRP A 234 1.12 -4.82 18.22
C TRP A 234 0.89 -3.41 18.74
N PHE A 235 1.96 -2.74 19.13
CA PHE A 235 1.91 -1.38 19.65
C PHE A 235 3.06 -0.55 19.09
N GLN A 236 2.80 0.72 18.79
CA GLN A 236 3.76 1.66 18.28
C GLN A 236 3.52 3.07 18.83
N GLY A 237 4.58 3.69 19.36
CA GLY A 237 4.66 5.15 19.44
C GLY A 237 5.25 5.65 18.15
N ASP A 238 4.41 6.17 17.26
CA ASP A 238 4.81 6.58 15.91
C ASP A 238 5.60 7.89 15.96
N ARG A 239 5.04 8.87 16.67
CA ARG A 239 5.65 10.18 16.86
C ARG A 239 5.64 10.51 18.34
N LEU A 240 6.80 10.67 18.95
CA LEU A 240 6.96 11.39 20.22
C LEU A 240 7.92 12.54 19.94
N GLU A 241 7.39 13.75 19.79
CA GLU A 241 8.11 14.89 19.23
C GLU A 241 8.20 16.04 20.23
N TYR A 242 9.40 16.61 20.30
CA TYR A 242 9.60 17.99 20.68
C TYR A 242 9.62 18.84 19.40
N ARG A 243 8.84 19.93 19.38
CA ARG A 243 8.65 20.82 18.25
C ARG A 243 9.14 22.23 18.60
N ALA A 244 10.26 22.64 18.03
CA ALA A 244 10.75 24.01 18.11
C ALA A 244 10.11 24.84 16.98
N ARG A 245 9.48 25.96 17.34
CA ARG A 245 8.79 26.87 16.40
C ARG A 245 8.95 28.32 16.83
N GLU A 246 8.59 29.24 15.94
CA GLU A 246 8.49 30.64 16.33
C GLU A 246 7.36 30.81 17.36
N GLY A 247 7.63 31.52 18.46
CA GLY A 247 6.71 31.62 19.60
C GLY A 247 7.06 30.63 20.71
N LYS A 248 6.15 29.69 21.00
CA LYS A 248 6.32 28.70 22.07
C LYS A 248 6.61 27.32 21.49
N ASP A 249 7.62 26.67 22.05
CA ASP A 249 7.92 25.28 21.77
C ASP A 249 6.73 24.40 22.16
N GLY A 250 6.51 23.35 21.40
CA GLY A 250 5.44 22.40 21.61
C GLY A 250 5.91 20.95 21.62
N TYR A 251 4.94 20.08 21.79
CA TYR A 251 5.11 18.64 21.75
C TYR A 251 3.97 18.00 20.97
N LEU A 252 4.24 16.83 20.39
CA LEU A 252 3.22 15.97 19.81
C LEU A 252 3.46 14.53 20.24
N TRP A 253 2.38 13.80 20.50
CA TRP A 253 2.41 12.35 20.56
C TRP A 253 1.42 11.76 19.55
N ASP A 254 1.81 10.64 18.95
CA ASP A 254 1.01 9.79 18.11
C ASP A 254 1.35 8.33 18.47
N ILE A 255 0.36 7.63 18.99
CA ILE A 255 0.48 6.27 19.49
C ILE A 255 -0.66 5.45 18.92
N GLN A 256 -0.33 4.28 18.41
CA GLN A 256 -1.31 3.36 17.87
C GLN A 256 -0.98 1.91 18.24
N GLY A 257 -1.99 1.07 18.21
CA GLY A 257 -1.81 -0.36 18.31
C GLY A 257 -3.04 -1.10 17.85
N TYR A 258 -2.87 -2.40 17.64
CA TYR A 258 -3.97 -3.28 17.31
C TYR A 258 -3.90 -4.59 18.07
N TYR A 259 -5.07 -5.19 18.26
CA TYR A 259 -5.24 -6.55 18.72
C TYR A 259 -6.15 -7.30 17.76
N GLY A 260 -5.66 -8.37 17.14
CA GLY A 260 -6.43 -9.08 16.11
C GLY A 260 -5.64 -10.10 15.31
N GLY A 261 -6.34 -10.73 14.38
CA GLY A 261 -5.73 -11.60 13.36
C GLY A 261 -5.44 -10.82 12.08
N ASP A 262 -5.29 -11.54 10.96
CA ASP A 262 -4.98 -10.90 9.67
C ASP A 262 -6.18 -10.25 8.99
N ILE A 263 -7.40 -10.77 9.24
CA ILE A 263 -8.61 -10.25 8.59
C ILE A 263 -9.28 -9.19 9.46
N ASP A 264 -9.49 -9.48 10.75
CA ASP A 264 -10.22 -8.61 11.67
C ASP A 264 -9.30 -8.17 12.82
N LYS A 265 -9.21 -6.86 13.03
CA LYS A 265 -8.39 -6.23 14.08
C LYS A 265 -9.20 -5.19 14.85
N PHE A 266 -8.89 -5.03 16.11
CA PHE A 266 -9.30 -3.88 16.91
C PHE A 266 -8.12 -2.94 17.04
N TRP A 267 -8.26 -1.71 16.54
CA TRP A 267 -7.27 -0.66 16.65
C TRP A 267 -7.62 0.31 17.76
N PHE A 268 -6.59 0.79 18.44
CA PHE A 268 -6.67 1.94 19.33
C PHE A 268 -5.61 2.94 18.89
N LYS A 269 -6.00 4.21 18.79
CA LYS A 269 -5.11 5.32 18.42
C LYS A 269 -5.24 6.44 19.45
N SER A 270 -4.16 7.15 19.73
CA SER A 270 -4.17 8.37 20.51
C SER A 270 -3.19 9.36 19.91
N GLU A 271 -3.70 10.54 19.62
CA GLU A 271 -2.93 11.67 19.10
C GLU A 271 -3.14 12.86 20.02
N GLY A 272 -2.12 13.70 20.16
CA GLY A 272 -2.29 15.00 20.76
C GLY A 272 -1.08 15.89 20.63
N GLU A 273 -1.30 17.18 20.83
CA GLU A 273 -0.30 18.23 20.70
C GLU A 273 -0.59 19.40 21.65
N GLY A 274 0.45 20.19 21.92
CA GLY A 274 0.31 21.45 22.63
C GLY A 274 1.62 22.17 22.85
N SER A 275 1.53 23.39 23.35
CA SER A 275 2.69 24.21 23.75
C SER A 275 3.12 23.94 25.19
N PHE A 276 4.44 23.96 25.44
CA PHE A 276 4.95 23.87 26.81
C PHE A 276 4.51 25.07 27.65
N GLY A 277 4.00 24.79 28.85
CA GLY A 277 3.52 25.82 29.78
C GLY A 277 2.10 26.32 29.50
N GLU A 278 1.40 25.72 28.53
CA GLU A 278 -0.01 25.95 28.25
C GLU A 278 -0.83 24.68 28.47
N PRO A 279 -2.17 24.78 28.58
CA PRO A 279 -3.04 23.62 28.49
C PRO A 279 -2.80 22.87 27.17
N ILE A 280 -3.09 21.57 27.16
CA ILE A 280 -3.05 20.75 25.93
C ILE A 280 -3.98 21.39 24.90
N GLU A 281 -3.48 21.61 23.69
CA GLU A 281 -4.21 22.25 22.59
C GLU A 281 -5.16 21.23 21.95
N GLY A 282 -4.63 20.09 21.53
CA GLY A 282 -5.38 18.99 20.93
C GLY A 282 -5.08 17.67 21.62
N ALA A 283 -6.09 16.88 21.91
CA ALA A 283 -5.93 15.47 22.25
C ALA A 283 -7.16 14.67 21.82
N GLU A 284 -6.93 13.52 21.21
CA GLU A 284 -7.95 12.61 20.77
C GLU A 284 -7.57 11.15 21.04
N VAL A 285 -8.61 10.32 21.15
CA VAL A 285 -8.48 8.87 21.20
C VAL A 285 -9.47 8.24 20.23
N GLN A 286 -9.06 7.15 19.58
CA GLN A 286 -9.89 6.40 18.65
C GLN A 286 -9.91 4.92 19.01
N ALA A 287 -11.07 4.31 18.82
CA ALA A 287 -11.29 2.87 18.93
C ALA A 287 -11.99 2.40 17.66
N LEU A 288 -11.29 1.59 16.86
CA LEU A 288 -11.69 1.26 15.50
C LEU A 288 -11.72 -0.26 15.31
N TRP A 289 -12.78 -0.77 14.73
CA TRP A 289 -12.76 -2.08 14.10
C TRP A 289 -12.17 -1.94 12.69
N SER A 290 -11.26 -2.84 12.36
CA SER A 290 -10.57 -2.86 11.07
C SER A 290 -10.74 -4.22 10.43
N ARG A 291 -11.03 -4.22 9.12
CA ARG A 291 -11.20 -5.43 8.32
C ARG A 291 -10.47 -5.32 6.99
N ALA A 292 -9.64 -6.31 6.66
CA ALA A 292 -9.04 -6.43 5.34
C ALA A 292 -10.12 -6.54 4.24
N ILE A 293 -10.09 -5.62 3.27
CA ILE A 293 -11.02 -5.60 2.13
C ILE A 293 -10.33 -5.92 0.81
N ALA A 294 -9.02 -5.71 0.73
CA ALA A 294 -8.17 -6.06 -0.39
C ALA A 294 -6.74 -6.32 0.11
N PRO A 295 -5.86 -6.94 -0.69
CA PRO A 295 -4.44 -7.03 -0.33
C PRO A 295 -3.89 -5.65 0.00
N PHE A 296 -3.24 -5.52 1.17
CA PHE A 296 -2.64 -4.28 1.68
C PHE A 296 -3.63 -3.15 2.04
N PHE A 297 -4.95 -3.38 2.02
CA PHE A 297 -5.94 -2.37 2.37
C PHE A 297 -6.99 -2.90 3.34
N ASP A 298 -7.14 -2.18 4.44
CA ASP A 298 -8.09 -2.42 5.50
C ASP A 298 -9.15 -1.31 5.52
N PHE A 299 -10.42 -1.69 5.62
CA PHE A 299 -11.49 -0.79 5.99
C PHE A 299 -11.51 -0.59 7.51
N GLN A 300 -11.82 0.62 7.97
CA GLN A 300 -11.93 0.96 9.38
C GLN A 300 -13.27 1.63 9.68
N ALA A 301 -13.88 1.26 10.80
CA ALA A 301 -15.03 1.94 11.35
C ALA A 301 -14.99 1.93 12.88
N GLY A 302 -15.41 3.03 13.49
CA GLY A 302 -15.42 3.10 14.95
C GLY A 302 -15.78 4.47 15.48
N VAL A 303 -15.19 4.79 16.63
CA VAL A 303 -15.47 6.02 17.36
C VAL A 303 -14.18 6.75 17.67
N ARG A 304 -14.26 8.07 17.61
CA ARG A 304 -13.23 9.00 18.08
C ARG A 304 -13.83 9.90 19.16
N GLN A 305 -13.04 10.20 20.18
CA GLN A 305 -13.39 11.14 21.23
C GLN A 305 -12.31 12.21 21.32
N ASP A 306 -12.72 13.48 21.25
CA ASP A 306 -11.85 14.61 21.55
C ASP A 306 -11.82 14.82 23.08
N LEU A 307 -10.62 14.94 23.63
CA LEU A 307 -10.34 15.07 25.06
C LEU A 307 -10.06 16.52 25.48
N THR A 308 -9.77 17.40 24.53
CA THR A 308 -9.60 18.84 24.72
C THR A 308 -10.56 19.63 23.83
N GLY A 309 -10.74 20.92 24.15
CA GLY A 309 -11.68 21.78 23.44
C GLY A 309 -13.16 21.44 23.73
N PRO A 310 -14.09 21.86 22.85
CA PRO A 310 -15.50 21.50 22.95
C PRO A 310 -15.67 19.97 22.86
N GLU A 311 -16.32 19.36 23.85
CA GLU A 311 -16.50 17.91 23.93
C GLU A 311 -17.27 17.37 22.70
N ARG A 312 -16.61 16.50 21.93
CA ARG A 312 -17.14 15.95 20.69
C ARG A 312 -16.79 14.47 20.57
N THR A 313 -17.83 13.67 20.32
CA THR A 313 -17.69 12.27 19.91
C THR A 313 -17.97 12.20 18.42
N HIS A 314 -17.15 11.43 17.70
CA HIS A 314 -17.26 11.26 16.26
C HIS A 314 -17.47 9.79 15.92
N ALA A 315 -18.36 9.52 14.96
CA ALA A 315 -18.33 8.28 14.20
C ALA A 315 -17.24 8.38 13.14
N VAL A 316 -16.46 7.31 12.97
CA VAL A 316 -15.33 7.24 12.05
C VAL A 316 -15.59 6.18 11.00
N ILE A 317 -15.32 6.49 9.73
CA ILE A 317 -15.14 5.52 8.66
C ILE A 317 -13.85 5.85 7.91
N GLY A 318 -13.08 4.84 7.52
CA GLY A 318 -11.81 5.07 6.83
C GLY A 318 -11.27 3.86 6.10
N ILE A 319 -10.20 4.11 5.35
CA ILE A 319 -9.40 3.12 4.65
C ILE A 319 -7.94 3.37 5.02
N GLN A 320 -7.24 2.34 5.48
CA GLN A 320 -5.82 2.37 5.76
C GLN A 320 -5.12 1.30 4.94
N GLY A 321 -3.96 1.60 4.36
CA GLY A 321 -3.25 0.60 3.59
C GLY A 321 -1.91 1.04 3.05
N ILE A 322 -1.32 0.16 2.24
CA ILE A 322 -0.05 0.40 1.56
C ILE A 322 -0.30 0.38 0.05
N ALA A 323 -0.09 1.51 -0.60
CA ALA A 323 -0.19 1.67 -2.04
C ALA A 323 1.13 1.28 -2.75
N PRO A 324 1.14 1.11 -4.09
CA PRO A 324 2.36 0.83 -4.86
C PRO A 324 3.49 1.78 -4.49
N TYR A 325 4.74 1.30 -4.51
CA TYR A 325 5.92 2.02 -4.01
C TYR A 325 6.02 2.19 -2.49
N GLN A 326 5.27 1.41 -1.70
CA GLN A 326 5.32 1.43 -0.23
C GLN A 326 4.86 2.76 0.38
N PHE A 327 3.93 3.45 -0.30
CA PHE A 327 3.24 4.59 0.31
C PHE A 327 2.25 4.06 1.34
N GLU A 328 2.42 4.42 2.60
CA GLU A 328 1.39 4.19 3.61
C GLU A 328 0.36 5.32 3.46
N VAL A 329 -0.91 4.94 3.35
CA VAL A 329 -2.02 5.86 3.13
C VAL A 329 -3.12 5.61 4.15
N ASP A 330 -3.64 6.68 4.71
CA ASP A 330 -4.82 6.67 5.59
C ASP A 330 -5.79 7.73 5.09
N ALA A 331 -7.06 7.36 4.96
CA ALA A 331 -8.13 8.26 4.59
C ALA A 331 -9.31 8.00 5.53
N ALA A 332 -9.74 9.01 6.27
CA ALA A 332 -10.83 8.90 7.22
C ALA A 332 -11.82 10.06 7.08
N ALA A 333 -13.10 9.76 7.29
CA ALA A 333 -14.16 10.73 7.42
C ALA A 333 -14.81 10.60 8.81
N PHE A 334 -15.20 11.74 9.37
CA PHE A 334 -15.70 11.87 10.72
C PHE A 334 -17.05 12.56 10.70
N VAL A 335 -17.99 12.07 11.52
CA VAL A 335 -19.28 12.74 11.76
C VAL A 335 -19.44 12.95 13.25
N SER A 336 -19.51 14.21 13.68
CA SER A 336 -19.58 14.60 15.09
C SER A 336 -21.01 14.52 15.64
N THR A 337 -21.14 14.40 16.96
CA THR A 337 -22.42 14.55 17.67
C THR A 337 -23.10 15.91 17.50
N LYS A 338 -22.37 16.92 17.00
CA LYS A 338 -22.91 18.24 16.67
C LYS A 338 -23.32 18.37 15.20
N GLY A 339 -23.12 17.34 14.39
CA GLY A 339 -23.42 17.33 12.96
C GLY A 339 -22.28 17.81 12.07
N ASP A 340 -21.07 17.93 12.62
CA ASP A 340 -19.90 18.33 11.84
C ASP A 340 -19.33 17.18 11.04
N VAL A 341 -19.07 17.44 9.76
CA VAL A 341 -18.52 16.45 8.83
C VAL A 341 -17.15 16.90 8.39
N THR A 342 -16.13 16.14 8.80
CA THR A 342 -14.73 16.41 8.45
C THR A 342 -14.10 15.18 7.80
N ALA A 343 -12.99 15.38 7.09
CA ALA A 343 -12.20 14.30 6.52
C ALA A 343 -10.72 14.60 6.64
N ARG A 344 -9.91 13.54 6.80
CA ARG A 344 -8.45 13.60 6.85
C ARG A 344 -7.88 12.60 5.86
N PHE A 345 -6.87 13.03 5.11
CA PHE A 345 -6.08 12.19 4.22
C PHE A 345 -4.61 12.34 4.58
N GLU A 346 -3.93 11.22 4.73
CA GLU A 346 -2.55 11.16 5.13
C GLU A 346 -1.80 10.21 4.18
N GLY A 347 -0.58 10.60 3.82
CA GLY A 347 0.32 9.78 3.05
C GLY A 347 1.76 9.92 3.54
N GLU A 348 2.45 8.80 3.66
CA GLU A 348 3.86 8.76 4.02
C GLU A 348 4.63 7.70 3.22
N LEU A 349 5.96 7.85 3.17
CA LEU A 349 6.85 6.93 2.47
C LEU A 349 8.13 6.72 3.27
N ASP A 350 8.45 5.48 3.62
CA ASP A 350 9.73 5.14 4.25
C ASP A 350 10.83 4.90 3.20
N GLN A 351 11.46 5.99 2.73
CA GLN A 351 12.54 5.90 1.76
C GLN A 351 13.87 5.53 2.44
N ARG A 352 14.28 4.26 2.29
CA ARG A 352 15.57 3.77 2.78
C ARG A 352 16.73 4.39 1.99
N ILE A 353 17.51 5.26 2.63
CA ILE A 353 18.77 5.78 2.10
C ILE A 353 19.89 4.77 2.33
N THR A 354 19.88 4.14 3.51
CA THR A 354 20.73 2.99 3.86
C THR A 354 19.88 1.93 4.58
N GLN A 355 20.50 0.84 5.04
CA GLN A 355 19.82 -0.19 5.84
C GLN A 355 19.32 0.31 7.22
N ARG A 356 19.74 1.49 7.68
CA ARG A 356 19.36 2.09 8.98
C ARG A 356 18.95 3.55 8.91
N LEU A 357 19.20 4.22 7.79
CA LEU A 357 18.89 5.63 7.60
C LEU A 357 17.72 5.75 6.64
N ILE A 358 16.60 6.30 7.13
CA ILE A 358 15.32 6.39 6.43
C ILE A 358 14.92 7.84 6.32
N LEU A 359 14.59 8.28 5.11
CA LEU A 359 13.96 9.56 4.86
C LEU A 359 12.47 9.36 4.71
N GLN A 360 11.68 10.01 5.55
CA GLN A 360 10.22 9.85 5.60
C GLN A 360 9.54 11.18 5.25
N PRO A 361 9.24 11.44 3.97
CA PRO A 361 8.28 12.47 3.60
C PRO A 361 6.87 12.05 4.04
N ARG A 362 6.12 13.03 4.53
CA ARG A 362 4.72 12.89 4.98
C ARG A 362 3.90 14.08 4.50
N ALA A 363 2.66 13.85 4.13
CA ALA A 363 1.70 14.91 3.85
C ALA A 363 0.35 14.56 4.48
N GLU A 364 -0.31 15.56 5.06
CA GLU A 364 -1.67 15.48 5.59
C GLU A 364 -2.54 16.58 4.99
N ILE A 365 -3.78 16.24 4.69
CA ILE A 365 -4.81 17.17 4.23
C ILE A 365 -6.04 16.98 5.11
N ALA A 366 -6.53 18.07 5.69
CA ALA A 366 -7.79 18.11 6.44
C ALA A 366 -8.84 18.92 5.69
N LEU A 367 -10.08 18.42 5.68
CA LEU A 367 -11.23 18.98 5.01
C LEU A 367 -12.41 19.07 5.97
N SER A 368 -13.28 20.05 5.75
CA SER A 368 -14.56 20.20 6.47
C SER A 368 -15.68 20.50 5.49
N ALA A 369 -16.87 19.94 5.70
CA ALA A 369 -18.03 20.26 4.87
C ALA A 369 -18.71 21.59 5.26
N GLN A 370 -18.38 22.14 6.43
CA GLN A 370 -18.95 23.36 6.98
C GLN A 370 -17.94 24.17 7.79
N ASP A 371 -18.29 25.41 8.13
CA ASP A 371 -17.56 26.18 9.13
C ASP A 371 -17.87 25.65 10.53
N ILE A 372 -16.81 25.45 11.31
CA ILE A 372 -16.85 25.06 12.72
C ILE A 372 -16.04 26.10 13.52
N PRO A 373 -16.61 27.31 13.76
CA PRO A 373 -15.87 28.40 14.41
C PRO A 373 -15.38 28.05 15.81
N GLU A 374 -16.08 27.16 16.52
CA GLU A 374 -15.69 26.68 17.85
C GLU A 374 -14.35 25.91 17.84
N LEU A 375 -13.96 25.38 16.69
CA LEU A 375 -12.69 24.67 16.47
C LEU A 375 -11.71 25.46 15.58
N GLY A 376 -12.09 26.67 15.13
CA GLY A 376 -11.30 27.44 14.16
C GLY A 376 -11.15 26.77 12.80
N ILE A 377 -12.09 25.90 12.41
CA ILE A 377 -12.08 25.16 11.14
C ILE A 377 -13.06 25.82 10.18
N GLY A 378 -12.62 26.17 8.99
CA GLY A 378 -13.43 26.69 7.88
C GLY A 378 -13.92 25.59 6.93
N ALA A 379 -14.97 25.90 6.18
CA ALA A 379 -15.51 25.01 5.16
C ALA A 379 -14.54 24.79 3.99
N GLY A 380 -14.55 23.58 3.43
CA GLY A 380 -13.70 23.18 2.32
C GLY A 380 -12.36 22.61 2.78
N LEU A 381 -11.26 23.15 2.26
CA LEU A 381 -9.91 22.75 2.61
C LEU A 381 -9.45 23.53 3.85
N ASP A 382 -9.31 22.85 4.97
CA ASP A 382 -8.98 23.46 6.26
C ASP A 382 -7.47 23.62 6.42
N ARG A 383 -6.74 22.51 6.28
CA ARG A 383 -5.32 22.43 6.60
C ARG A 383 -4.56 21.54 5.63
N ILE A 384 -3.33 21.93 5.32
CA ILE A 384 -2.33 21.10 4.68
C ILE A 384 -1.11 21.06 5.61
N GLU A 385 -0.58 19.87 5.87
CA GLU A 385 0.72 19.69 6.51
C GLU A 385 1.65 18.94 5.57
N ALA A 386 2.89 19.42 5.44
CA ALA A 386 3.97 18.70 4.79
C ALA A 386 5.14 18.54 5.76
N GLY A 387 5.62 17.31 5.92
CA GLY A 387 6.71 16.96 6.82
C GLY A 387 7.80 16.17 6.12
N LEU A 388 9.03 16.34 6.61
CA LEU A 388 10.17 15.54 6.21
C LEU A 388 10.97 15.16 7.45
N ARG A 389 11.06 13.86 7.74
CA ARG A 389 11.80 13.31 8.88
C ARG A 389 12.97 12.46 8.38
N LEU A 390 14.14 12.63 8.98
CA LEU A 390 15.30 11.76 8.80
C LEU A 390 15.45 10.90 10.04
N ARG A 391 15.14 9.61 9.90
CA ARG A 391 15.08 8.62 10.96
C ARG A 391 16.29 7.69 10.91
N TYR A 392 16.87 7.42 12.08
CA TYR A 392 17.97 6.48 12.23
C TYR A 392 17.56 5.31 13.13
N GLU A 393 17.57 4.11 12.60
CA GLU A 393 17.23 2.88 13.33
C GLU A 393 18.46 2.36 14.09
N PHE A 394 18.54 2.65 15.40
CA PHE A 394 19.53 2.00 16.28
C PHE A 394 19.21 0.51 16.44
N ALA A 395 17.91 0.23 16.62
CA ALA A 395 17.27 -1.07 16.50
C ALA A 395 15.99 -0.87 15.67
N ARG A 396 15.39 -1.94 15.14
CA ARG A 396 14.17 -1.81 14.34
C ARG A 396 13.01 -1.25 15.18
N GLU A 397 13.04 -1.56 16.47
CA GLU A 397 12.06 -1.24 17.49
C GLU A 397 12.28 0.15 18.10
N PHE A 398 13.41 0.82 17.82
CA PHE A 398 13.76 2.11 18.41
C PHE A 398 14.55 2.98 17.43
N ALA A 399 13.91 4.06 16.98
CA ALA A 399 14.42 4.89 15.91
C ALA A 399 14.18 6.40 16.21
N PRO A 400 15.17 7.10 16.77
CA PRO A 400 15.13 8.56 16.87
C PRO A 400 15.25 9.21 15.50
N TYR A 401 14.71 10.42 15.40
CA TYR A 401 14.70 11.19 14.16
C TYR A 401 14.75 12.69 14.43
N VAL A 402 15.15 13.42 13.39
CA VAL A 402 15.02 14.87 13.30
C VAL A 402 14.24 15.21 12.05
N GLY A 403 13.59 16.36 12.01
CA GLY A 403 12.82 16.73 10.83
C GLY A 403 12.38 18.17 10.82
N VAL A 404 11.61 18.48 9.78
CA VAL A 404 10.88 19.73 9.64
C VAL A 404 9.45 19.39 9.25
N SER A 405 8.48 20.10 9.83
CA SER A 405 7.11 20.12 9.33
C SER A 405 6.67 21.54 9.07
N GLN A 406 5.82 21.70 8.07
CA GLN A 406 5.23 22.95 7.67
C GLN A 406 3.74 22.76 7.58
N GLU A 407 3.01 23.51 8.40
CA GLU A 407 1.55 23.56 8.41
C GLU A 407 1.08 24.82 7.71
N TRP A 408 -0.02 24.71 6.96
CA TRP A 408 -0.76 25.84 6.41
C TRP A 408 -2.25 25.66 6.67
N ARG A 409 -2.89 26.68 7.25
CA ARG A 409 -4.35 26.85 7.26
C ARG A 409 -4.77 27.55 5.97
N ILE A 410 -5.85 27.07 5.36
CA ILE A 410 -6.33 27.50 4.05
C ILE A 410 -7.74 28.10 4.18
N GLY A 411 -8.11 29.00 3.27
CA GLY A 411 -9.45 29.58 3.22
C GLY A 411 -9.89 30.24 4.53
N ASP A 412 -11.12 29.95 4.95
CA ASP A 412 -11.71 30.52 6.16
C ASP A 412 -11.00 30.04 7.44
N SER A 413 -10.37 28.85 7.44
CA SER A 413 -9.50 28.43 8.55
C SER A 413 -8.32 29.36 8.76
N ALA A 414 -7.76 29.91 7.68
CA ALA A 414 -6.68 30.88 7.77
C ALA A 414 -7.18 32.21 8.38
N ASP A 415 -8.44 32.58 8.10
CA ASP A 415 -9.05 33.77 8.68
C ASP A 415 -9.40 33.58 10.15
N PHE A 416 -9.85 32.38 10.56
CA PHE A 416 -10.03 32.04 11.97
C PHE A 416 -8.72 32.09 12.75
N ALA A 417 -7.63 31.53 12.21
CA ALA A 417 -6.30 31.61 12.82
C ALA A 417 -5.87 33.07 13.03
N ARG A 418 -5.98 33.91 11.99
CA ARG A 418 -5.65 35.35 12.09
C ARG A 418 -6.52 36.08 13.10
N ALA A 419 -7.81 35.75 13.18
CA ALA A 419 -8.74 36.35 14.14
C ALA A 419 -8.40 35.97 15.59
N ALA A 420 -7.85 34.77 15.81
CA ALA A 420 -7.33 34.32 17.11
C ALA A 420 -5.94 34.91 17.44
N GLY A 421 -5.31 35.63 16.50
CA GLY A 421 -3.94 36.15 16.65
C GLY A 421 -2.87 35.10 16.41
N GLU A 422 -3.22 33.98 15.77
CA GLU A 422 -2.33 32.90 15.39
C GLU A 422 -1.83 33.05 13.95
N ASP A 423 -0.65 32.51 13.67
CA ASP A 423 -0.12 32.49 12.32
C ASP A 423 -0.76 31.34 11.51
N PRO A 424 -1.35 31.62 10.33
CA PRO A 424 -1.96 30.57 9.50
C PRO A 424 -0.93 29.66 8.82
N SER A 425 0.36 29.84 9.11
CA SER A 425 1.47 29.08 8.54
C SER A 425 2.55 28.92 9.59
N VAL A 426 2.83 27.69 10.00
CA VAL A 426 3.78 27.40 11.10
C VAL A 426 4.81 26.39 10.65
N THR A 427 6.09 26.75 10.79
CA THR A 427 7.22 25.84 10.58
C THR A 427 7.66 25.27 11.93
N ASN A 428 7.72 23.94 12.02
CA ASN A 428 8.24 23.23 13.19
C ASN A 428 9.54 22.51 12.83
N TYR A 429 10.58 22.69 13.65
CA TYR A 429 11.75 21.83 13.67
C TYR A 429 11.55 20.76 14.73
N VAL A 430 11.65 19.50 14.35
CA VAL A 430 11.26 18.38 15.22
C VAL A 430 12.46 17.54 15.62
N VAL A 431 12.49 17.13 16.87
CA VAL A 431 13.32 16.04 17.39
C VAL A 431 12.37 15.06 18.04
N GLY A 432 12.43 13.79 17.62
CA GLY A 432 11.49 12.80 18.13
C GLY A 432 12.03 11.39 18.11
N VAL A 433 11.17 10.47 18.56
CA VAL A 433 11.46 9.05 18.59
C VAL A 433 10.25 8.24 18.14
N ARG A 434 10.52 7.23 17.30
CA ARG A 434 9.58 6.16 16.95
C ARG A 434 10.02 4.87 17.63
N PHE A 435 9.07 4.11 18.15
CA PHE A 435 9.33 2.79 18.71
C PHE A 435 8.10 1.86 18.62
N TRP A 436 8.32 0.55 18.61
CA TRP A 436 7.22 -0.44 18.53
C TRP A 436 7.59 -1.78 19.21
N PHE A 437 6.56 -2.57 19.55
CA PHE A 437 6.67 -3.88 20.22
C PHE A 437 5.68 -4.92 19.68
#